data_AF-A0A1B2Z3R3-F1
#
_entry.id   AF-A0A1B2Z3R3-F1
#
_cell.length_a   1.000
_cell.length_b   1.000
_cell.length_c   1.000
_cell.angle_alpha   90.00
_cell.angle_beta   90.00
_cell.angle_gamma   90.00
#
_symmetry.space_group_name_H-M   'P 1'
#
loop_
_entity.id
_entity.type
_entity.pdbx_description
1 polymer ?
#
loop_
_entity_poly.entity_id
_entity_poly.type
_entity_poly.pdbx_seq_one_letter_code
_entity_poly.pdbx_strand_id
1 'polypeptide(L)'
;MAKKEKFYVVWQGKKPGIYTKWKDCKAMIDGYAGAQYKSFLSFAEAKTAFNKDYNDVKGSSKKKRVLSDIEKQKYGEPNLYSIAVDAASSGNPGIMEYRGVDTQTQKQLFHQGPFKQGTNNIGEFLALVHGLAFLKKNKSDRIIYSDSRIAIGWVKKKKCNTKLTESARNKDVYDLVRRAEHWLKANTYTTVIVKWETKAWGEIPADFGRK
;
A
#
# COMPACT_ATOMS: atom_id res chain seq x y z
N MET A 1 6.19 18.54 -22.49
CA MET A 1 6.89 17.29 -22.89
C MET A 1 5.87 16.36 -23.54
N ALA A 2 6.04 16.04 -24.82
CA ALA A 2 5.09 15.19 -25.56
C ALA A 2 5.04 13.77 -24.96
N LYS A 3 3.83 13.25 -24.77
CA LYS A 3 3.60 11.89 -24.28
C LYS A 3 4.06 10.92 -25.36
N LYS A 4 5.16 10.18 -25.12
CA LYS A 4 5.64 9.15 -26.06
C LYS A 4 4.51 8.18 -26.38
N GLU A 5 4.21 8.03 -27.67
CA GLU A 5 3.23 7.07 -28.15
C GLU A 5 3.69 5.65 -27.79
N LYS A 6 2.74 4.80 -27.44
CA LYS A 6 2.99 3.41 -27.04
C LYS A 6 2.25 2.48 -27.98
N PHE A 7 2.81 1.31 -28.18
CA PHE A 7 2.20 0.22 -28.91
C PHE A 7 1.72 -0.83 -27.93
N TYR A 8 0.51 -1.33 -28.08
CA TYR A 8 -0.11 -2.26 -27.15
C TYR A 8 -0.35 -3.57 -27.88
N VAL A 9 0.26 -4.64 -27.41
CA VAL A 9 0.05 -5.97 -27.94
C VAL A 9 -0.96 -6.68 -27.07
N VAL A 10 -1.97 -7.28 -27.68
CA VAL A 10 -2.97 -8.14 -27.06
C VAL A 10 -2.77 -9.54 -27.63
N TRP A 11 -2.40 -10.50 -26.78
CA TRP A 11 -2.30 -11.93 -27.11
C TRP A 11 -3.62 -12.64 -26.81
N GLN A 12 -4.30 -12.23 -25.74
CA GLN A 12 -5.58 -12.80 -25.32
C GLN A 12 -6.54 -11.67 -24.93
N GLY A 13 -7.72 -11.68 -25.51
CA GLY A 13 -8.76 -10.68 -25.36
C GLY A 13 -9.87 -10.93 -26.37
N LYS A 14 -10.83 -10.01 -26.47
CA LYS A 14 -11.90 -10.04 -27.48
C LYS A 14 -11.34 -10.07 -28.90
N LYS A 15 -10.23 -9.38 -29.14
CA LYS A 15 -9.49 -9.39 -30.41
C LYS A 15 -7.98 -9.25 -30.14
N PRO A 16 -7.18 -10.30 -30.39
CA PRO A 16 -5.73 -10.20 -30.39
C PRO A 16 -5.22 -9.27 -31.50
N GLY A 17 -4.09 -8.59 -31.25
CA GLY A 17 -3.47 -7.69 -32.22
C GLY A 17 -2.59 -6.62 -31.61
N ILE A 18 -2.06 -5.73 -32.45
CA ILE A 18 -1.24 -4.59 -32.06
C ILE A 18 -2.03 -3.30 -32.26
N TYR A 19 -2.15 -2.51 -31.19
CA TYR A 19 -2.91 -1.27 -31.15
C TYR A 19 -1.98 -0.10 -30.86
N THR A 20 -2.21 1.05 -31.50
CA THR A 20 -1.43 2.28 -31.26
C THR A 20 -2.08 3.21 -30.26
N LYS A 21 -3.37 3.01 -29.96
CA LYS A 21 -4.14 3.79 -28.98
C LYS A 21 -4.58 2.89 -27.83
N TRP A 22 -4.40 3.40 -26.60
CA TRP A 22 -4.86 2.70 -25.41
C TRP A 22 -6.37 2.45 -25.41
N LYS A 23 -7.17 3.40 -25.93
CA LYS A 23 -8.63 3.26 -25.99
C LYS A 23 -9.04 2.00 -26.77
N ASP A 24 -8.38 1.75 -27.89
CA ASP A 24 -8.66 0.61 -28.77
C ASP A 24 -8.18 -0.69 -28.14
N CYS A 25 -6.97 -0.70 -27.58
CA CYS A 25 -6.47 -1.84 -26.78
C CYS A 25 -7.43 -2.17 -25.63
N LYS A 26 -7.83 -1.16 -24.84
CA LYS A 26 -8.74 -1.31 -23.69
C LYS A 26 -10.05 -1.95 -24.14
N ALA A 27 -10.67 -1.48 -25.21
CA ALA A 27 -11.91 -2.05 -25.71
C ALA A 27 -11.82 -3.57 -25.98
N MET A 28 -10.63 -4.07 -26.33
CA MET A 28 -10.38 -5.47 -26.62
C MET A 28 -10.07 -6.33 -25.38
N ILE A 29 -9.69 -5.73 -24.26
CA ILE A 29 -9.37 -6.47 -23.02
C ILE A 29 -10.40 -6.25 -21.91
N ASP A 30 -11.19 -5.18 -21.98
CA ASP A 30 -12.14 -4.78 -20.95
C ASP A 30 -13.29 -5.79 -20.82
N GLY A 31 -13.46 -6.35 -19.63
CA GLY A 31 -14.43 -7.40 -19.34
C GLY A 31 -14.05 -8.79 -19.86
N TYR A 32 -12.85 -8.99 -20.41
CA TYR A 32 -12.38 -10.31 -20.84
C TYR A 32 -11.55 -10.97 -19.73
N ALA A 33 -12.06 -12.08 -19.17
CA ALA A 33 -11.36 -12.82 -18.11
C ALA A 33 -10.04 -13.40 -18.64
N GLY A 34 -8.93 -13.11 -17.96
CA GLY A 34 -7.61 -13.60 -18.36
C GLY A 34 -6.98 -12.87 -19.55
N ALA A 35 -7.40 -11.65 -19.87
CA ALA A 35 -6.78 -10.89 -20.96
C ALA A 35 -5.26 -10.73 -20.79
N GLN A 36 -4.51 -10.99 -21.86
CA GLN A 36 -3.05 -10.93 -21.92
C GLN A 36 -2.63 -9.81 -22.84
N TYR A 37 -2.02 -8.76 -22.28
CA TYR A 37 -1.59 -7.59 -23.04
C TYR A 37 -0.38 -6.88 -22.41
N LYS A 38 0.37 -6.12 -23.21
CA LYS A 38 1.55 -5.36 -22.77
C LYS A 38 1.83 -4.17 -23.70
N SER A 39 2.37 -3.09 -23.15
CA SER A 39 2.78 -1.92 -23.93
C SER A 39 4.28 -1.89 -24.22
N PHE A 40 4.65 -1.43 -25.41
CA PHE A 40 6.00 -1.26 -25.94
C PHE A 40 6.23 0.17 -26.39
N LEU A 41 7.50 0.57 -26.52
CA LEU A 41 7.89 1.92 -26.90
C LEU A 41 8.06 2.08 -28.41
N SER A 42 8.22 0.99 -29.15
CA SER A 42 8.29 1.00 -30.61
C SER A 42 7.38 -0.05 -31.25
N PHE A 43 6.96 0.21 -32.50
CA PHE A 43 6.21 -0.74 -33.30
C PHE A 43 7.01 -2.02 -33.57
N ALA A 44 8.32 -1.88 -33.80
CA ALA A 44 9.22 -3.01 -34.02
C ALA A 44 9.22 -3.96 -32.81
N GLU A 45 9.39 -3.44 -31.59
CA GLU A 45 9.30 -4.25 -30.36
C GLU A 45 7.93 -4.91 -30.20
N ALA A 46 6.85 -4.18 -30.48
CA ALA A 46 5.49 -4.73 -30.42
C ALA A 46 5.26 -5.86 -31.43
N LYS A 47 5.78 -5.72 -32.65
CA LYS A 47 5.69 -6.75 -33.69
C LYS A 47 6.49 -8.00 -33.32
N THR A 48 7.71 -7.82 -32.83
CA THR A 48 8.51 -8.94 -32.32
C THR A 48 7.84 -9.62 -31.12
N ALA A 49 7.26 -8.84 -30.22
CA ALA A 49 6.52 -9.34 -29.06
C ALA A 49 5.28 -10.15 -29.44
N PHE A 50 4.48 -9.69 -30.40
CA PHE A 50 3.27 -10.38 -30.86
C PHE A 50 3.55 -11.78 -31.43
N ASN A 51 4.75 -11.99 -31.98
CA ASN A 51 5.19 -13.29 -32.50
C ASN A 51 5.80 -14.24 -31.44
N LYS A 52 5.81 -13.83 -30.16
CA LYS A 52 6.31 -14.63 -29.03
C LYS A 52 5.15 -14.98 -28.10
N ASP A 53 5.33 -16.02 -27.28
CA ASP A 53 4.37 -16.33 -26.22
C ASP A 53 4.27 -15.19 -25.21
N TYR A 54 3.06 -14.91 -24.72
CA TYR A 54 2.86 -13.86 -23.74
C TYR A 54 3.72 -14.08 -22.49
N ASN A 55 3.96 -15.31 -22.05
CA ASN A 55 4.76 -15.61 -20.86
C ASN A 55 6.24 -15.24 -21.05
N ASP A 56 6.78 -15.39 -22.26
CA ASP A 56 8.15 -15.01 -22.60
C ASP A 56 8.32 -13.48 -22.61
N VAL A 57 7.26 -12.77 -22.96
CA VAL A 57 7.29 -11.31 -23.19
C VAL A 57 6.80 -10.51 -22.00
N LYS A 58 5.85 -11.04 -21.22
CA LYS A 58 5.35 -10.49 -19.94
C LYS A 58 6.51 -10.07 -19.04
N GLY A 59 7.65 -10.78 -19.17
CA GLY A 59 8.78 -10.66 -18.29
C GLY A 59 8.37 -11.30 -16.97
N SER A 60 9.26 -12.09 -16.37
CA SER A 60 9.07 -12.47 -14.98
C SER A 60 8.78 -11.18 -14.20
N SER A 61 7.65 -11.14 -13.49
CA SER A 61 7.33 -10.08 -12.54
C SER A 61 8.62 -9.73 -11.82
N LYS A 62 9.14 -8.49 -11.97
CA LYS A 62 10.46 -8.08 -11.44
C LYS A 62 10.68 -8.81 -10.13
N LYS A 63 11.59 -9.81 -10.10
CA LYS A 63 11.82 -10.62 -8.89
C LYS A 63 12.00 -9.62 -7.76
N LYS A 64 11.14 -9.68 -6.74
CA LYS A 64 11.21 -8.74 -5.62
C LYS A 64 12.64 -8.81 -5.10
N ARG A 65 13.37 -7.69 -5.17
CA ARG A 65 14.77 -7.63 -4.71
C ARG A 65 14.81 -8.11 -3.25
N VAL A 66 15.44 -9.25 -3.05
CA VAL A 66 15.80 -9.79 -1.74
C VAL A 66 17.13 -9.14 -1.36
N LEU A 67 17.24 -8.67 -0.12
CA LEU A 67 18.49 -8.10 0.39
C LEU A 67 19.46 -9.23 0.70
N SER A 68 20.74 -9.05 0.38
CA SER A 68 21.81 -9.91 0.88
C SER A 68 22.00 -9.70 2.39
N ASP A 69 22.68 -10.62 3.07
CA ASP A 69 22.89 -10.51 4.52
C ASP A 69 23.71 -9.27 4.90
N ILE A 70 24.70 -8.89 4.07
CA ILE A 70 25.46 -7.65 4.22
C ILE A 70 24.55 -6.41 4.09
N GLU A 71 23.58 -6.46 3.17
CA GLU A 71 22.61 -5.36 3.04
C GLU A 71 21.63 -5.30 4.22
N LYS A 72 21.23 -6.45 4.77
CA LYS A 72 20.36 -6.51 5.96
C LYS A 72 21.07 -5.97 7.20
N GLN A 73 22.36 -6.27 7.39
CA GLN A 73 23.16 -5.76 8.51
C GLN A 73 23.17 -4.23 8.61
N LYS A 74 23.06 -3.52 7.47
CA LYS A 74 22.99 -2.04 7.45
C LYS A 74 21.77 -1.47 8.15
N TYR A 75 20.72 -2.27 8.36
CA TYR A 75 19.50 -1.85 9.05
C TYR A 75 19.56 -2.10 10.55
N GLY A 76 20.52 -2.91 11.04
CA GLY A 76 20.58 -3.34 12.43
C GLY A 76 19.36 -4.18 12.84
N GLU A 77 19.16 -4.30 14.15
CA GLU A 77 18.01 -4.97 14.74
C GLU A 77 16.89 -3.97 15.07
N PRO A 78 15.61 -4.37 14.97
CA PRO A 78 14.50 -3.51 15.36
C PRO A 78 14.50 -3.29 16.89
N ASN A 79 14.17 -2.08 17.33
CA ASN A 79 14.00 -1.79 18.75
C ASN A 79 12.69 -2.41 19.25
N LEU A 80 12.79 -3.49 20.03
CA LEU A 80 11.64 -4.23 20.54
C LEU A 80 10.85 -3.49 21.63
N TYR A 81 11.44 -2.48 22.28
CA TYR A 81 10.73 -1.56 23.17
C TYR A 81 9.94 -0.52 22.36
N SER A 82 8.92 -1.00 21.65
CA SER A 82 8.13 -0.22 20.71
C SER A 82 6.71 -0.79 20.57
N ILE A 83 5.87 -0.06 19.85
CA ILE A 83 4.62 -0.62 19.31
C ILE A 83 4.68 -0.62 17.78
N ALA A 84 4.04 -1.59 17.16
CA ALA A 84 3.91 -1.68 15.71
C ALA A 84 2.45 -1.52 15.32
N VAL A 85 2.18 -0.82 14.21
CA VAL A 85 0.82 -0.62 13.70
C VAL A 85 0.73 -1.03 12.24
N ASP A 86 -0.41 -1.59 11.88
CA ASP A 86 -0.71 -1.98 10.51
C ASP A 86 -2.22 -1.92 10.24
N ALA A 87 -2.57 -1.95 8.95
CA ALA A 87 -3.94 -2.06 8.48
C ALA A 87 -4.06 -3.09 7.35
N ALA A 88 -5.23 -3.71 7.28
CA ALA A 88 -5.59 -4.60 6.20
C ALA A 88 -6.89 -4.14 5.53
N SER A 89 -7.01 -4.43 4.24
CA SER A 89 -8.21 -4.14 3.47
C SER A 89 -8.54 -5.30 2.52
N SER A 90 -9.70 -5.93 2.70
CA SER A 90 -10.24 -6.95 1.78
C SER A 90 -10.90 -6.25 0.58
N GLY A 91 -10.12 -6.09 -0.50
CA GLY A 91 -10.42 -5.16 -1.58
C GLY A 91 -9.88 -3.76 -1.28
N ASN A 92 -9.52 -2.98 -2.30
CA ASN A 92 -8.92 -1.65 -2.10
C ASN A 92 -9.45 -0.63 -3.15
N PRO A 93 -10.57 0.07 -2.89
CA PRO A 93 -11.27 0.15 -1.61
C PRO A 93 -12.07 -1.11 -1.25
N GLY A 94 -12.23 -1.40 0.04
CA GLY A 94 -12.91 -2.60 0.53
C GLY A 94 -13.09 -2.59 2.05
N ILE A 95 -13.39 -3.75 2.63
CA ILE A 95 -13.57 -3.88 4.09
C ILE A 95 -12.22 -3.66 4.75
N MET A 96 -12.09 -2.63 5.58
CA MET A 96 -10.81 -2.16 6.13
C MET A 96 -10.80 -2.27 7.65
N GLU A 97 -9.69 -2.72 8.21
CA GLU A 97 -9.45 -2.76 9.65
C GLU A 97 -8.00 -2.39 9.94
N TYR A 98 -7.71 -2.00 11.19
CA TYR A 98 -6.35 -1.69 11.61
C TYR A 98 -6.12 -2.03 13.08
N ARG A 99 -4.86 -2.26 13.44
CA ARG A 99 -4.46 -2.58 14.82
C ARG A 99 -3.11 -1.99 15.19
N GLY A 100 -2.86 -1.98 16.50
CA GLY A 100 -1.56 -1.77 17.08
C GLY A 100 -1.23 -2.90 18.05
N VAL A 101 0.01 -3.35 18.03
CA VAL A 101 0.52 -4.42 18.89
C VAL A 101 1.80 -3.99 19.58
N ASP A 102 2.11 -4.62 20.70
CA ASP A 102 3.46 -4.58 21.28
C ASP A 102 4.43 -5.31 20.34
N THR A 103 5.53 -4.67 19.94
CA THR A 103 6.42 -5.18 18.90
C THR A 103 7.09 -6.50 19.29
N GLN A 104 7.42 -6.68 20.57
CA GLN A 104 8.10 -7.88 21.07
C GLN A 104 7.13 -9.06 21.23
N THR A 105 6.00 -8.82 21.88
CA THR A 105 5.06 -9.88 22.30
C THR A 105 3.92 -10.10 21.31
N GLN A 106 3.74 -9.21 20.35
CA GLN A 106 2.61 -9.16 19.41
C GLN A 106 1.24 -9.05 20.11
N LYS A 107 1.22 -8.73 21.41
CA LYS A 107 -0.02 -8.52 22.15
C LYS A 107 -0.76 -7.33 21.56
N GLN A 108 -2.02 -7.55 21.17
CA GLN A 108 -2.87 -6.49 20.64
C GLN A 108 -3.18 -5.44 21.70
N LEU A 109 -2.81 -4.20 21.41
CA LEU A 109 -3.04 -3.02 22.28
C LEU A 109 -4.34 -2.32 21.91
N PHE A 110 -4.65 -2.28 20.61
CA PHE A 110 -5.91 -1.76 20.09
C PHE A 110 -6.21 -2.37 18.72
N HIS A 111 -7.48 -2.41 18.37
CA HIS A 111 -7.99 -2.83 17.06
C HIS A 111 -9.27 -2.08 16.74
N GLN A 112 -9.47 -1.78 15.46
CA GLN A 112 -10.59 -1.00 14.95
C GLN A 112 -11.03 -1.52 13.59
N GLY A 113 -12.35 -1.59 13.40
CA GLY A 113 -12.99 -2.21 12.25
C GLY A 113 -13.61 -3.56 12.59
N PRO A 114 -14.06 -4.32 11.58
CA PRO A 114 -14.02 -3.98 10.16
C PRO A 114 -14.94 -2.80 9.81
N PHE A 115 -14.43 -1.84 9.07
CA PHE A 115 -15.18 -0.76 8.44
C PHE A 115 -15.66 -1.19 7.06
N LYS A 116 -16.90 -0.85 6.71
CA LYS A 116 -17.56 -1.30 5.47
C LYS A 116 -16.78 -0.94 4.20
N GLN A 117 -16.15 0.23 4.17
CA GLN A 117 -15.34 0.66 3.02
C GLN A 117 -14.23 1.62 3.45
N GLY A 118 -12.99 1.24 3.18
CA GLY A 118 -11.79 2.05 3.33
C GLY A 118 -10.73 1.64 2.31
N THR A 119 -9.54 2.24 2.40
CA THR A 119 -8.36 1.79 1.64
C THR A 119 -7.26 1.41 2.62
N ASN A 120 -6.29 0.60 2.18
CA ASN A 120 -5.14 0.23 3.02
C ASN A 120 -4.45 1.48 3.60
N ASN A 121 -4.16 2.45 2.74
CA ASN A 121 -3.47 3.68 3.14
C ASN A 121 -4.26 4.53 4.15
N ILE A 122 -5.59 4.53 4.08
CA ILE A 122 -6.41 5.20 5.11
C ILE A 122 -6.26 4.44 6.44
N GLY A 123 -6.37 3.11 6.41
CA GLY A 123 -6.19 2.28 7.58
C GLY A 123 -4.84 2.49 8.24
N GLU A 124 -3.74 2.44 7.48
CA GLU A 124 -2.37 2.65 7.98
C GLU A 124 -2.21 4.04 8.62
N PHE A 125 -2.79 5.08 8.00
CA PHE A 125 -2.80 6.43 8.58
C PHE A 125 -3.56 6.49 9.90
N LEU A 126 -4.77 5.91 9.95
CA LEU A 126 -5.58 5.89 11.16
C LEU A 126 -4.90 5.09 12.27
N ALA A 127 -4.27 3.95 11.95
CA ALA A 127 -3.51 3.12 12.88
C ALA A 127 -2.36 3.90 13.50
N LEU A 128 -1.62 4.65 12.69
CA LEU A 128 -0.48 5.44 13.14
C LEU A 128 -0.91 6.60 14.03
N VAL A 129 -1.99 7.31 13.69
CA VAL A 129 -2.52 8.38 14.56
C VAL A 129 -3.09 7.82 15.86
N HIS A 130 -3.80 6.68 15.81
CA HIS A 130 -4.31 6.02 17.01
C HIS A 130 -3.14 5.58 17.91
N GLY A 131 -2.08 4.99 17.34
CA GLY A 131 -0.89 4.61 18.09
C GLY A 131 -0.21 5.80 18.79
N LEU A 132 -0.07 6.95 18.11
CA LEU A 132 0.44 8.18 18.73
C LEU A 132 -0.44 8.65 19.88
N ALA A 133 -1.77 8.66 19.70
CA ALA A 133 -2.72 9.04 20.73
C ALA A 133 -2.69 8.08 21.92
N PHE A 134 -2.56 6.78 21.65
CA PHE A 134 -2.43 5.73 22.65
C PHE A 134 -1.15 5.92 23.49
N LEU A 135 0.01 6.11 22.86
CA LEU A 135 1.27 6.33 23.57
C LEU A 135 1.23 7.59 24.43
N LYS A 136 0.70 8.70 23.87
CA LYS A 136 0.52 9.96 24.61
C LYS A 136 -0.39 9.78 25.84
N LYS A 137 -1.54 9.13 25.66
CA LYS A 137 -2.51 8.89 26.76
C LYS A 137 -1.88 8.10 27.90
N ASN A 138 -1.06 7.11 27.57
CA ASN A 138 -0.38 6.26 28.54
C ASN A 138 0.96 6.82 29.04
N LYS A 139 1.32 8.06 28.67
CA LYS A 139 2.62 8.69 29.00
C LYS A 139 3.82 7.79 28.65
N SER A 140 3.72 7.05 27.56
CA SER A 140 4.76 6.12 27.11
C SER A 140 5.83 6.83 26.28
N ASP A 141 7.07 6.44 26.48
CA ASP A 141 8.27 6.86 25.77
C ASP A 141 8.68 5.92 24.62
N ARG A 142 7.92 4.84 24.40
CA ARG A 142 8.14 3.88 23.31
C ARG A 142 8.06 4.56 21.96
N ILE A 143 8.86 4.07 21.01
CA ILE A 143 8.73 4.45 19.60
C ILE A 143 7.55 3.70 18.94
N ILE A 144 7.13 4.17 17.77
CA ILE A 144 6.09 3.54 16.96
C ILE A 144 6.62 3.15 15.58
N TYR A 145 6.41 1.90 15.19
CA TYR A 145 6.71 1.39 13.86
C TYR A 145 5.48 1.39 12.95
N SER A 146 5.69 1.78 11.71
CA SER A 146 4.79 1.51 10.58
C SER A 146 5.62 1.17 9.36
N ASP A 147 5.19 0.23 8.54
CA ASP A 147 5.84 -0.08 7.28
C ASP A 147 5.34 0.81 6.12
N SER A 148 4.37 1.71 6.37
CA SER A 148 3.80 2.58 5.37
C SER A 148 4.48 3.96 5.30
N ARG A 149 5.27 4.17 4.24
CA ARG A 149 5.80 5.51 3.95
C ARG A 149 4.71 6.53 3.61
N ILE A 150 3.56 6.07 3.11
CA ILE A 150 2.42 6.93 2.78
C ILE A 150 1.81 7.47 4.07
N ALA A 151 1.49 6.58 5.02
CA ALA A 151 0.92 6.95 6.31
C ALA A 151 1.86 7.85 7.11
N ILE A 152 3.15 7.50 7.20
CA ILE A 152 4.17 8.34 7.85
C ILE A 152 4.19 9.75 7.23
N GLY A 153 4.16 9.82 5.90
CA GLY A 153 4.11 11.10 5.17
C GLY A 153 2.83 11.90 5.45
N TRP A 154 1.68 11.24 5.57
CA TRP A 154 0.40 11.88 5.88
C TRP A 154 0.34 12.39 7.32
N VAL A 155 0.88 11.64 8.29
CA VAL A 155 1.00 12.09 9.68
C VAL A 155 1.92 13.31 9.78
N LYS A 156 3.08 13.30 9.11
CA LYS A 156 3.97 14.47 9.05
C LYS A 156 3.28 15.71 8.47
N LYS A 157 2.41 15.52 7.48
CA LYS A 157 1.60 16.60 6.88
C LYS A 157 0.34 16.94 7.69
N LYS A 158 0.03 16.19 8.74
CA LYS A 158 -1.22 16.28 9.51
C LYS A 158 -2.48 16.23 8.64
N LYS A 159 -2.41 15.46 7.54
CA LYS A 159 -3.46 15.40 6.50
C LYS A 159 -3.48 14.04 5.81
N CYS A 160 -4.66 13.40 5.81
CA CYS A 160 -4.94 12.21 5.02
C CYS A 160 -5.18 12.63 3.56
N ASN A 161 -4.22 12.37 2.67
CA ASN A 161 -4.33 12.73 1.25
C ASN A 161 -4.90 11.57 0.42
N THR A 162 -6.02 11.01 0.87
CA THR A 162 -6.72 9.93 0.16
C THR A 162 -7.38 10.44 -1.13
N LYS A 163 -7.50 9.54 -2.12
CA LYS A 163 -8.28 9.74 -3.36
C LYS A 163 -9.64 9.05 -3.34
N LEU A 164 -9.96 8.32 -2.27
CA LEU A 164 -11.29 7.75 -2.08
C LEU A 164 -12.29 8.91 -2.03
N THR A 165 -13.45 8.75 -2.65
CA THR A 165 -14.55 9.73 -2.56
C THR A 165 -15.42 9.37 -1.37
N GLU A 166 -15.81 10.36 -0.57
CA GLU A 166 -16.70 10.17 0.57
C GLU A 166 -18.10 9.72 0.08
N SER A 167 -18.69 8.76 0.77
CA SER A 167 -20.01 8.20 0.49
C SER A 167 -20.64 7.67 1.78
N ALA A 168 -21.93 7.33 1.73
CA ALA A 168 -22.62 6.72 2.87
C ALA A 168 -21.94 5.42 3.36
N ARG A 169 -21.24 4.68 2.49
CA ARG A 169 -20.57 3.42 2.85
C ARG A 169 -19.28 3.60 3.65
N ASN A 170 -18.63 4.75 3.53
CA ASN A 170 -17.34 5.04 4.18
C ASN A 170 -17.42 6.20 5.18
N LYS A 171 -18.64 6.65 5.53
CA LYS A 171 -18.87 7.76 6.45
C LYS A 171 -18.10 7.60 7.76
N ASP A 172 -18.17 6.43 8.39
CA ASP A 172 -17.49 6.17 9.67
C ASP A 172 -15.97 6.30 9.55
N VAL A 173 -15.40 5.90 8.41
CA VAL A 173 -13.97 6.05 8.12
C VAL A 173 -13.60 7.53 7.95
N TYR A 174 -14.43 8.32 7.26
CA TYR A 174 -14.19 9.76 7.11
C TYR A 174 -14.35 10.53 8.42
N ASP A 175 -15.28 10.12 9.28
CA ASP A 175 -15.41 10.68 10.63
C ASP A 175 -14.14 10.41 11.46
N LEU A 176 -13.57 9.21 11.37
CA LEU A 176 -12.28 8.89 11.97
C LEU A 176 -11.13 9.69 11.36
N VAL A 177 -11.09 9.87 10.04
CA VAL A 177 -10.06 10.70 9.38
C VAL A 177 -10.13 12.15 9.87
N ARG A 178 -11.33 12.74 9.94
CA ARG A 178 -11.53 14.10 10.45
C ARG A 178 -11.04 14.22 11.91
N ARG A 179 -11.39 13.25 12.76
CA ARG A 179 -10.91 13.19 14.15
C ARG A 179 -9.39 13.04 14.24
N ALA A 180 -8.79 12.19 13.42
CA ALA A 180 -7.34 11.98 13.39
C ALA A 180 -6.59 13.25 12.96
N GLU A 181 -7.04 13.92 11.89
CA GLU A 181 -6.46 15.19 11.45
C GLU A 181 -6.61 16.29 12.50
N HIS A 182 -7.77 16.38 13.15
CA HIS A 182 -7.99 17.32 14.24
C HIS A 182 -7.04 17.04 15.42
N TRP A 183 -6.92 15.77 15.83
CA TRP A 183 -6.03 15.36 16.92
C TRP A 183 -4.58 15.75 16.63
N LEU A 184 -4.08 15.48 15.42
CA LEU A 184 -2.71 15.84 15.02
C LEU A 184 -2.48 17.35 15.05
N LYS A 185 -3.48 18.16 14.72
CA LYS A 185 -3.39 19.64 14.75
C LYS A 185 -3.45 20.18 16.18
N ALA A 186 -4.30 19.61 17.02
CA ALA A 186 -4.55 20.06 18.40
C ALA A 186 -3.56 19.51 19.43
N ASN A 187 -2.71 18.53 19.07
CA ASN A 187 -1.78 17.89 20.00
C ASN A 187 -0.33 17.97 19.51
N THR A 188 0.57 17.92 20.49
CA THR A 188 2.00 17.66 20.32
C THR A 188 2.35 16.26 20.82
N TYR A 189 3.38 15.66 20.23
CA TYR A 189 3.96 14.40 20.64
C TYR A 189 5.48 14.44 20.40
N THR A 190 6.22 13.74 21.26
CA THR A 190 7.67 13.52 21.12
C THR A 190 7.98 12.12 20.58
N THR A 191 6.96 11.26 20.47
CA THR A 191 7.07 9.90 19.95
C THR A 191 7.76 9.87 18.59
N VAL A 192 8.83 9.08 18.49
CA VAL A 192 9.55 8.87 17.24
C VAL A 192 8.80 7.83 16.40
N ILE A 193 8.48 8.22 15.17
CA ILE A 193 7.87 7.34 14.17
C ILE A 193 8.99 6.75 13.31
N VAL A 194 9.09 5.42 13.27
CA VAL A 194 10.15 4.71 12.55
C VAL A 194 9.54 3.83 11.45
N LYS A 195 10.18 3.83 10.27
CA LYS A 195 9.81 2.91 9.19
C LYS A 195 10.23 1.50 9.58
N TRP A 196 9.28 0.57 9.58
CA TRP A 196 9.61 -0.86 9.68
C TRP A 196 10.23 -1.34 8.36
N GLU A 197 11.45 -1.87 8.37
CA GLU A 197 12.14 -2.25 7.14
C GLU A 197 11.84 -3.70 6.76
N THR A 198 10.67 -3.91 6.15
CA THR A 198 10.09 -5.24 5.84
C THR A 198 11.05 -6.19 5.10
N LYS A 199 11.93 -5.65 4.26
CA LYS A 199 12.92 -6.46 3.51
C LYS A 199 14.07 -6.96 4.38
N ALA A 200 14.37 -6.26 5.47
CA ALA A 200 15.42 -6.62 6.41
C ALA A 200 14.87 -7.48 7.55
N TRP A 201 13.70 -7.11 8.10
CA TRP A 201 13.17 -7.69 9.34
C TRP A 201 11.97 -8.62 9.15
N GLY A 202 11.50 -8.82 7.91
CA GLY A 202 10.27 -9.57 7.63
C GLY A 202 9.01 -8.73 7.81
N GLU A 203 7.85 -9.39 7.84
CA GLU A 203 6.58 -8.67 8.01
C GLU A 203 6.52 -7.92 9.35
N ILE A 204 5.83 -6.78 9.35
CA ILE A 204 5.69 -5.98 10.57
C ILE A 204 4.90 -6.79 11.62
N PRO A 205 5.21 -6.71 12.92
CA PRO A 205 4.52 -7.51 13.94
C PRO A 205 2.99 -7.32 13.99
N ALA A 206 2.48 -6.19 13.50
CA ALA A 206 1.06 -5.90 13.40
C ALA A 206 0.39 -6.48 12.12
N ASP A 207 1.12 -7.11 11.21
CA ASP A 207 0.60 -7.64 9.94
C ASP A 207 -0.55 -8.64 10.16
N PHE A 208 -1.62 -8.52 9.38
CA PHE A 208 -2.83 -9.34 9.54
C PHE A 208 -2.70 -10.79 9.00
N GLY A 209 -1.60 -11.14 8.34
CA GLY A 209 -1.36 -12.46 7.77
C GLY A 209 -2.23 -12.79 6.56
N ARG A 210 -2.84 -11.78 5.92
CA ARG A 210 -3.77 -11.94 4.79
C ARG A 210 -3.14 -11.36 3.53
N LYS A 211 -2.27 -12.12 2.87
CA LYS A 211 -1.68 -11.78 1.56
C LYS A 211 -2.19 -12.67 0.46
#